data_AF-A0A0C3NAJ8-F1
#
_entry.id   AF-A0A0C3NAJ8-F1
#
_cell.length_a   1.000
_cell.length_b   1.000
_cell.length_c   1.000
_cell.angle_alpha   90.00
_cell.angle_beta   90.00
_cell.angle_gamma   90.00
#
_symmetry.space_group_name_H-M   'P 1'
#
loop_
_entity.id
_entity.type
_entity.pdbx_description
1 polymer ?
#
loop_
_entity_poly.entity_id
_entity_poly.type
_entity_poly.pdbx_seq_one_letter_code
_entity_poly.pdbx_strand_id
1 'polypeptide(L)'
;MFRAPRPAQLPHLHSLLDNIGRNDADLAKFLDISPRTLGSYRSKGQAPRVVMLSLFWESTWGQSAANCDAVNWGRLQFQENAMLKRQVAKLQRQILELEKALAEVDKAANSPIFDVR
;
A
#
# COMPACT_ATOMS: atom_id res chain seq x y z
N MET A 1 -2.92 9.16 -2.01
CA MET A 1 -3.35 9.89 -0.80
C MET A 1 -2.15 10.03 0.14
N PHE A 2 -1.95 11.20 0.76
CA PHE A 2 -0.83 11.44 1.67
C PHE A 2 -1.04 10.66 2.99
N ARG A 3 -0.17 9.68 3.28
CA ARG A 3 -0.33 8.72 4.40
C ARG A 3 0.38 9.13 5.68
N ALA A 4 0.66 10.42 5.88
CA ALA A 4 1.32 10.86 7.10
C ALA A 4 0.41 10.61 8.33
N PRO A 5 0.97 10.09 9.44
CA PRO A 5 0.22 9.93 10.68
C PRO A 5 -0.38 11.26 11.13
N ARG A 6 -1.55 11.19 11.75
CA ARG A 6 -2.18 12.37 12.33
C ARG A 6 -1.34 12.87 13.51
N PRO A 7 -1.34 14.17 13.84
CA PRO A 7 -0.64 14.69 15.00
C PRO A 7 -0.94 13.93 16.30
N ALA A 8 -2.20 13.50 16.49
CA ALA A 8 -2.62 12.71 17.65
C ALA A 8 -2.05 11.28 17.70
N GLN A 9 -1.48 10.78 16.60
CA GLN A 9 -0.92 9.43 16.47
C GLN A 9 0.62 9.45 16.43
N LEU A 10 1.24 10.63 16.47
CA LEU A 10 2.68 10.79 16.51
C LEU A 10 3.18 10.65 17.96
N PRO A 11 4.12 9.73 18.23
CA PRO A 11 4.77 9.65 19.54
C PRO A 11 5.54 10.94 19.86
N HIS A 12 5.82 11.15 21.15
CA HIS A 12 6.68 12.26 21.60
C HIS A 12 8.09 12.12 21.02
N LEU A 13 8.79 13.25 20.86
CA LEU A 13 10.13 13.28 20.25
C LEU A 13 11.11 12.34 20.99
N HIS A 14 11.09 12.35 22.32
CA HIS A 14 11.96 11.47 23.12
C HIS A 14 11.69 9.99 22.82
N SER A 15 10.42 9.59 22.78
CA SER A 15 10.02 8.22 22.46
C SER A 15 10.48 7.79 21.06
N LEU A 16 10.46 8.70 20.08
CA LEU A 16 10.98 8.44 18.73
C LEU A 16 12.50 8.23 18.74
N LEU A 17 13.23 9.13 19.40
CA LEU A 17 14.69 9.07 19.47
C LEU A 17 15.16 7.81 20.22
N ASP A 18 14.51 7.49 21.34
CA ASP A 18 14.81 6.32 22.16
C ASP A 18 14.48 5.01 21.42
N ASN A 19 13.41 5.00 20.63
CA ASN A 19 13.04 3.84 19.81
C ASN A 19 14.06 3.56 18.69
N ILE A 20 14.58 4.61 18.05
CA ILE A 20 15.58 4.47 16.98
C ILE A 20 16.94 4.05 17.55
N GLY A 21 17.29 4.51 18.76
CA GLY A 21 18.47 4.04 19.49
C GLY A 21 19.81 4.43 18.83
N ARG A 22 19.83 5.44 17.95
CA ARG A 22 21.05 5.97 17.33
C ARG A 22 21.59 7.18 18.09
N ASN A 23 22.89 7.46 17.89
CA ASN A 23 23.48 8.67 18.45
C ASN A 23 22.91 9.94 17.76
N ASP A 24 22.96 11.06 18.47
CA ASP A 24 22.40 12.32 17.98
C ASP A 24 23.17 12.86 16.75
N ALA A 25 24.47 12.57 16.61
CA ALA A 25 25.28 13.05 15.49
C ALA A 25 24.88 12.40 14.16
N ASP A 26 24.63 11.09 14.16
CA ASP A 26 24.16 10.32 13.02
C ASP A 26 22.74 10.72 12.65
N LEU A 27 21.87 10.88 13.65
CA LEU A 27 20.51 11.35 13.42
C LEU A 27 20.49 12.75 12.81
N ALA A 28 21.33 13.67 13.29
CA ALA A 28 21.46 14.99 12.69
C ALA A 28 21.92 14.91 11.23
N LYS A 29 22.88 14.02 10.93
CA LYS A 29 23.38 13.79 9.57
C LYS A 29 22.28 13.25 8.64
N PHE A 30 21.48 12.28 9.08
CA PHE A 30 20.38 11.74 8.26
C PHE A 30 19.24 12.73 8.07
N LEU A 31 19.00 13.59 9.05
CA LEU A 31 17.99 14.65 8.99
C LEU A 31 18.48 15.91 8.26
N ASP A 32 19.74 15.94 7.83
CA ASP A 32 20.42 17.10 7.23
C ASP A 32 20.31 18.37 8.08
N ILE A 33 20.54 18.22 9.39
CA ILE A 33 20.56 19.31 10.36
C ILE A 33 21.83 19.27 11.21
N SER A 34 22.16 20.41 11.83
CA SER A 34 23.28 20.44 12.78
C SER A 34 22.93 19.63 14.06
N PRO A 35 23.91 18.97 14.70
CA PRO A 35 23.69 18.32 16.00
C PRO A 35 23.18 19.29 17.07
N ARG A 36 23.58 20.57 16.99
CA ARG A 36 23.08 21.64 17.86
C ARG A 36 21.57 21.86 17.68
N THR A 37 21.09 21.80 16.43
CA THR A 37 19.67 21.93 16.11
C THR A 37 18.88 20.76 16.70
N LEU A 38 19.38 19.52 16.55
CA LEU A 38 18.75 18.35 17.15
C LEU A 38 18.73 18.43 18.69
N GLY A 39 19.83 18.89 19.32
CA GLY A 39 19.90 19.13 20.76
C GLY A 39 18.88 20.18 21.24
N SER A 40 18.67 21.24 20.47
CA SER A 40 17.63 22.26 20.74
C SER A 40 16.20 21.67 20.67
N TYR A 41 15.95 20.73 19.76
CA TYR A 41 14.65 20.04 19.72
C TYR A 41 14.48 19.10 20.90
N ARG A 42 15.52 18.35 21.26
CA ARG A 42 15.52 17.46 22.43
C ARG A 42 15.26 18.24 23.73
N SER A 43 15.88 19.40 23.93
CA SER A 43 15.65 20.21 25.13
C SER A 43 14.24 20.79 25.21
N LYS A 44 13.62 21.09 24.06
CA LYS A 44 12.23 21.55 23.97
C LYS A 44 11.20 20.41 24.00
N GLY A 45 11.64 19.15 23.87
CA GLY A 45 10.78 17.98 23.74
C GLY A 45 9.95 17.93 22.44
N GLN A 46 10.24 18.81 21.47
CA GLN A 46 9.45 18.99 20.25
C GLN A 46 10.37 19.38 19.09
N ALA A 47 10.10 18.81 17.91
CA ALA A 47 10.74 19.19 16.65
C ALA A 47 9.69 19.68 15.63
N PRO A 48 10.10 20.39 14.57
CA PRO A 48 9.22 20.71 13.44
C PRO A 48 8.56 19.45 12.88
N ARG A 49 7.33 19.60 12.38
CA ARG A 49 6.52 18.46 11.91
C ARG A 49 7.24 17.59 10.89
N VAL A 50 8.01 18.19 9.98
CA VAL A 50 8.77 17.45 8.96
C VAL A 50 9.78 16.51 9.62
N VAL A 51 10.53 16.99 10.61
CA VAL A 51 11.50 16.18 11.38
C VAL A 51 10.80 15.06 12.15
N MET A 52 9.69 15.37 12.82
CA MET A 52 8.89 14.38 13.55
C MET A 52 8.39 13.26 12.62
N LEU A 53 7.94 13.62 11.41
CA LEU A 53 7.47 12.65 10.41
C LEU A 53 8.61 11.79 9.88
N SER A 54 9.79 12.37 9.60
CA SER A 54 10.97 11.60 9.18
C SER A 54 11.38 10.59 10.25
N LEU A 55 11.48 11.03 11.51
CA LEU A 55 11.80 10.14 12.64
C LEU A 55 10.73 9.05 12.83
N PHE A 56 9.45 9.38 12.64
CA PHE A 56 8.39 8.39 12.72
C PHE A 56 8.57 7.27 11.70
N TRP A 57 8.88 7.57 10.44
CA TRP A 57 9.03 6.53 9.42
C TRP A 57 10.25 5.65 9.62
N GLU A 58 11.30 6.17 10.26
CA GLU A 58 12.47 5.38 10.65
C GLU A 58 12.24 4.53 11.92
N SER A 59 11.29 4.92 12.77
CA SER A 59 10.96 4.17 14.00
C SER A 59 10.30 2.82 13.71
N THR A 60 10.28 1.92 14.70
CA THR A 60 9.60 0.62 14.57
C THR A 60 8.10 0.75 14.31
N TRP A 61 7.46 1.84 14.77
CA TRP A 61 6.05 2.12 14.49
C TRP A 61 5.82 2.44 13.00
N GLY A 62 6.66 3.29 12.42
CA GLY A 62 6.59 3.64 11.00
C GLY A 62 6.89 2.45 10.09
N GLN A 63 7.93 1.68 10.43
CA GLN A 63 8.27 0.44 9.72
C GLN A 63 7.12 -0.58 9.76
N SER A 64 6.49 -0.75 10.93
CA SER A 64 5.33 -1.64 11.08
C SER A 64 4.13 -1.17 10.24
N ALA A 65 3.83 0.12 10.25
CA ALA A 65 2.76 0.69 9.43
C ALA A 65 3.02 0.48 7.93
N ALA A 66 4.24 0.76 7.47
CA ALA A 66 4.64 0.55 6.08
C ALA A 66 4.55 -0.93 5.66
N ASN A 67 4.99 -1.85 6.52
CA ASN A 67 4.93 -3.28 6.26
C ASN A 67 3.48 -3.79 6.20
N CYS A 68 2.62 -3.36 7.14
CA CYS A 68 1.20 -3.68 7.13
C CYS A 68 0.53 -3.25 5.82
N ASP A 69 0.82 -2.02 5.38
CA ASP A 69 0.35 -1.53 4.09
C ASP A 69 0.84 -2.41 2.94
N ALA A 70 2.14 -2.69 2.84
CA ALA A 70 2.70 -3.50 1.77
C ALA A 70 2.04 -4.90 1.69
N VAL A 71 1.83 -5.56 2.82
CA VAL A 71 1.15 -6.86 2.90
C VAL A 71 -0.31 -6.75 2.46
N ASN A 72 -1.04 -5.74 2.91
CA ASN A 72 -2.44 -5.54 2.53
C ASN A 72 -2.59 -5.27 1.03
N TRP A 73 -1.71 -4.44 0.47
CA TRP A 73 -1.64 -4.18 -0.98
C TRP A 73 -1.34 -5.46 -1.76
N GLY A 74 -0.35 -6.25 -1.33
CA GLY A 74 -0.03 -7.52 -1.97
C GLY A 74 -1.20 -8.50 -1.96
N ARG A 75 -1.92 -8.61 -0.83
CA ARG A 75 -3.12 -9.47 -0.71
C ARG A 75 -4.25 -9.02 -1.63
N LEU A 76 -4.52 -7.72 -1.68
CA LEU A 76 -5.56 -7.16 -2.54
C LEU A 76 -5.26 -7.47 -4.02
N GLN A 77 -4.04 -7.16 -4.46
CA GLN A 77 -3.62 -7.38 -5.84
C GLN A 77 -3.63 -8.87 -6.22
N PHE A 78 -3.24 -9.76 -5.31
CA PHE A 78 -3.33 -11.20 -5.52
C PHE A 78 -4.79 -11.66 -5.73
N GLN A 79 -5.72 -11.19 -4.88
CA GLN A 79 -7.13 -11.54 -4.99
C GLN A 79 -7.75 -11.00 -6.28
N GLU A 80 -7.49 -9.74 -6.63
CA GLU A 80 -7.93 -9.12 -7.87
C GLU A 80 -7.45 -9.92 -9.09
N ASN A 81 -6.16 -10.26 -9.13
CA ASN A 81 -5.59 -11.07 -10.22
C ASN A 81 -6.24 -12.47 -10.30
N ALA A 82 -6.48 -13.12 -9.17
CA ALA A 82 -7.15 -14.42 -9.15
C ALA A 82 -8.58 -14.35 -9.67
N MET A 83 -9.33 -13.30 -9.30
CA MET A 83 -10.69 -13.07 -9.80
C MET A 83 -10.69 -12.77 -11.30
N LEU A 84 -9.81 -11.88 -11.76
CA LEU A 84 -9.68 -11.55 -13.18
C LEU A 84 -9.34 -12.79 -14.03
N LYS A 85 -8.41 -13.63 -13.57
CA LYS A 85 -8.08 -14.90 -14.25
C LYS A 85 -9.29 -15.84 -14.35
N ARG A 86 -10.10 -15.94 -13.30
CA ARG A 86 -11.33 -16.74 -13.33
C ARG A 86 -12.36 -16.17 -14.30
N GLN A 87 -12.52 -14.85 -14.34
CA GLN A 87 -13.43 -14.18 -15.27
C GLN A 87 -12.98 -14.38 -16.72
N VAL A 88 -11.70 -14.19 -17.02
CA VAL A 88 -11.13 -14.45 -18.35
C VAL A 88 -11.36 -15.90 -18.78
N ALA A 89 -11.08 -16.86 -17.90
CA ALA A 89 -11.31 -18.28 -18.20
C ALA A 89 -12.80 -18.57 -18.46
N LYS A 90 -13.72 -17.95 -17.70
CA LYS A 90 -15.17 -18.09 -17.93
C LYS A 90 -15.58 -17.50 -19.28
N LEU A 91 -15.12 -16.29 -19.61
CA LEU A 91 -15.44 -15.64 -20.89
C LEU A 91 -14.87 -16.42 -22.08
N GLN A 92 -13.64 -16.93 -21.97
CA GLN A 92 -13.04 -17.78 -23.01
C GLN A 92 -13.85 -19.06 -23.24
N ARG A 93 -14.34 -19.71 -22.18
CA ARG A 93 -15.23 -20.88 -22.33
C ARG A 93 -16.54 -20.52 -23.03
N GLN A 94 -17.16 -19.42 -22.65
CA GLN A 94 -18.40 -18.95 -23.29
C GLN A 94 -18.19 -18.62 -24.77
N ILE A 95 -17.07 -18.00 -25.13
CA ILE A 95 -16.71 -17.74 -26.53
C ILE A 95 -16.52 -19.05 -27.30
N LEU A 96 -15.80 -20.03 -26.73
CA LEU A 96 -15.60 -21.32 -27.39
C LEU A 96 -16.91 -22.10 -27.57
N GLU A 97 -17.82 -22.05 -26.60
CA GLU A 97 -19.16 -22.64 -26.71
C GLU A 97 -19.97 -21.97 -27.82
N LEU A 98 -19.92 -20.63 -27.90
CA LEU A 98 -20.55 -19.84 -28.95
C LEU A 98 -19.98 -20.16 -30.35
N GLU A 99 -18.66 -20.22 -30.47
CA GLU A 99 -17.97 -20.55 -31.73
C GLU A 99 -18.35 -21.96 -32.22
N LYS A 100 -18.42 -22.94 -31.30
CA LYS A 100 -18.88 -24.29 -31.63
C LYS A 100 -20.34 -24.32 -32.06
N ALA A 101 -21.22 -23.65 -31.32
CA ALA A 101 -22.64 -23.56 -31.68
C ALA A 101 -22.81 -22.90 -33.06
N LEU A 102 -22.01 -21.88 -33.38
CA LEU A 102 -22.05 -21.23 -34.69
C LEU A 102 -21.51 -22.14 -35.82
N ALA A 103 -20.51 -22.98 -35.54
CA ALA A 103 -19.95 -23.93 -36.50
C ALA A 103 -20.87 -25.13 -36.81
N GLU A 104 -21.70 -25.56 -35.85
CA GLU A 104 -22.68 -26.65 -36.03
C GLU A 104 -23.97 -26.19 -36.72
N VAL A 105 -24.17 -24.87 -36.86
CA VAL A 105 -25.43 -24.27 -37.28
C VAL A 105 -25.42 -23.91 -38.76
N ASP A 106 -26.10 -24.73 -39.56
CA ASP A 106 -26.59 -24.39 -40.90
C ASP A 106 -27.99 -23.72 -40.81
N LYS A 107 -28.16 -22.78 -39.86
CA LYS A 107 -29.42 -22.08 -39.59
C LYS A 107 -29.28 -20.58 -39.85
N ALA A 108 -30.42 -19.94 -40.13
CA ALA A 108 -30.49 -18.50 -40.38
C ALA A 108 -29.89 -17.68 -39.22
N ALA A 109 -29.22 -16.56 -39.53
CA ALA A 109 -28.47 -15.72 -38.59
C ALA A 109 -29.25 -15.24 -37.34
N ASN A 110 -30.57 -15.38 -37.37
CA ASN A 110 -31.55 -14.98 -36.38
C ASN A 110 -32.14 -16.14 -35.55
N SER A 111 -31.62 -17.37 -35.67
CA SER A 111 -31.99 -18.44 -34.74
C SER A 111 -31.42 -18.16 -33.34
N PRO A 112 -32.21 -18.34 -32.26
CA PRO A 112 -31.76 -18.03 -30.90
C PRO A 112 -30.65 -18.99 -30.48
N ILE A 113 -29.48 -18.42 -30.14
CA ILE A 113 -28.29 -19.18 -29.71
C ILE A 113 -28.40 -19.57 -28.22
N PHE A 114 -29.21 -18.85 -27.43
CA PHE A 114 -29.44 -19.14 -26.02
C PHE A 114 -30.94 -19.11 -25.68
N ASP A 115 -31.40 -20.08 -24.89
CA ASP A 115 -32.69 -20.03 -24.21
C ASP A 115 -32.45 -19.51 -22.78
N VAL A 116 -32.67 -18.20 -22.57
CA VAL A 116 -32.51 -17.58 -21.26
C VAL A 116 -33.80 -17.81 -20.47
N ARG A 117 -33.80 -18.83 -19.61
CA ARG A 117 -34.80 -19.01 -18.56
C ARG A 117 -34.41 -18.28 -17.28
#